data_AF-T1EHN1-F1
#
_entry.id   AF-T1EHN1-F1
#
_cell.length_a   1.000
_cell.length_b   1.000
_cell.length_c   1.000
_cell.angle_alpha   90.00
_cell.angle_beta   90.00
_cell.angle_gamma   90.00
#
_symmetry.space_group_name_H-M   'P 1'
#
loop_
_entity.id
_entity.type
_entity.pdbx_description
1 polymer ?
#
loop_
_entity_poly.entity_id
_entity_poly.type
_entity_poly.pdbx_seq_one_letter_code
_entity_poly.pdbx_strand_id
1 'polypeptide(L)' 'DRFTDNSCAICMDPFEEGSFVRELHCAHVFHHQCIGEWFKENASCPICRTKVPTKMK' A
#
# COMPACT_ATOMS: atom_id res chain seq x y z
N ASP A 1 1.08 0.27 22.92
CA ASP A 1 0.46 1.07 21.86
C ASP A 1 0.10 0.15 20.70
N ARG A 2 -1.19 -0.06 20.42
CA ARG A 2 -1.71 -1.18 19.59
C ARG A 2 -2.19 -0.72 18.20
N PHE A 3 -1.65 0.36 17.65
CA PHE A 3 -2.18 1.00 16.43
C PHE A 3 -1.19 0.85 15.27
N THR A 4 -1.19 -0.29 14.57
CA THR A 4 -0.43 -0.43 13.32
C THR A 4 -1.09 -1.42 12.37
N ASP A 5 -2.39 -1.26 12.11
CA ASP A 5 -3.09 -2.02 11.05
C ASP A 5 -3.96 -1.14 10.15
N ASN A 6 -4.38 0.05 10.63
CA ASN A 6 -5.28 0.93 9.90
C ASN A 6 -4.62 2.22 9.37
N SER A 7 -3.33 2.22 9.06
CA SER A 7 -2.67 3.39 8.47
C SER A 7 -1.79 3.05 7.27
N CYS A 8 -1.71 3.98 6.33
CA CYS A 8 -0.89 3.86 5.14
C CYS A 8 0.57 4.11 5.49
N ALA A 9 1.45 3.13 5.36
CA ALA A 9 2.88 3.33 5.68
C ALA A 9 3.64 4.23 4.67
N ILE A 10 2.98 4.72 3.61
CA ILE A 10 3.58 5.67 2.64
C ILE A 10 3.36 7.11 3.08
N CYS A 11 2.12 7.50 3.42
CA CYS A 11 1.79 8.86 3.87
C CYS A 11 1.71 8.99 5.39
N MET A 12 1.69 7.87 6.12
CA MET A 12 1.53 7.77 7.58
C MET A 12 0.16 8.21 8.10
N ASP A 13 -0.82 8.42 7.22
CA ASP A 13 -2.21 8.74 7.58
C ASP A 13 -3.06 7.48 7.81
N PRO A 14 -4.07 7.56 8.70
CA PRO A 14 -5.06 6.50 8.89
C PRO A 14 -5.90 6.28 7.62
N PHE A 15 -6.42 5.06 7.46
CA PHE A 15 -7.45 4.77 6.47
C PHE A 15 -8.80 5.23 7.01
N GLU A 16 -9.46 6.16 6.30
CA GLU A 16 -10.77 6.68 6.66
C GLU A 16 -11.89 5.95 5.89
N GLU A 17 -13.11 6.05 6.39
CA GLU A 17 -14.28 5.49 5.69
C GLU A 17 -14.45 6.18 4.33
N GLY A 18 -14.40 5.38 3.25
CA GLY A 18 -14.41 5.89 1.88
C GLY A 18 -13.02 6.12 1.27
N SER A 19 -11.93 5.93 2.02
CA SER A 19 -10.59 5.94 1.44
C SER A 19 -10.41 4.78 0.46
N PHE A 20 -9.96 5.11 -0.75
CA PHE A 20 -9.58 4.10 -1.73
C PHE A 20 -8.25 3.47 -1.31
N VAL A 21 -8.32 2.26 -0.80
CA VAL A 21 -7.15 1.46 -0.42
C VAL A 21 -6.94 0.31 -1.38
N ARG A 22 -5.71 -0.19 -1.43
CA ARG A 22 -5.32 -1.34 -2.23
C ARG A 22 -4.50 -2.28 -1.37
N GLU A 23 -4.97 -3.51 -1.28
CA GLU A 23 -4.25 -4.61 -0.66
C GLU A 23 -3.31 -5.27 -1.69
N LEU A 24 -2.08 -5.55 -1.28
CA LEU A 24 -1.10 -6.28 -2.07
C LEU A 24 -1.14 -7.78 -1.77
N HIS A 25 -0.58 -8.61 -2.66
CA HIS A 25 -0.44 -10.06 -2.44
C HIS A 25 0.32 -10.45 -1.17
N CYS A 26 1.11 -9.54 -0.60
CA CYS A 26 1.79 -9.72 0.68
C CYS A 26 0.94 -9.28 1.89
N ALA A 27 -0.38 -9.13 1.71
CA ALA A 27 -1.37 -8.72 2.72
C ALA A 27 -1.16 -7.31 3.34
N HIS A 28 -0.36 -6.46 2.70
CA HIS A 28 -0.18 -5.08 3.14
C HIS A 28 -1.12 -4.15 2.38
N VAL A 29 -1.75 -3.25 3.12
CA VAL A 29 -2.73 -2.29 2.60
C VAL A 29 -2.13 -0.90 2.54
N PHE A 30 -2.41 -0.18 1.46
CA PHE A 30 -1.96 1.19 1.23
C PHE A 30 -3.05 2.00 0.54
N HIS A 31 -3.02 3.32 0.63
CA HIS A 31 -3.86 4.17 -0.22
C HIS A 31 -3.58 3.89 -1.69
N HIS A 32 -4.63 3.75 -2.51
CA HIS A 32 -4.54 3.48 -3.94
C HIS A 32 -3.68 4.52 -4.65
N GLN A 33 -3.81 5.79 -4.28
CA GLN A 33 -2.97 6.88 -4.79
C GLN A 33 -1.50 6.71 -4.37
N CYS A 34 -1.25 6.51 -3.08
CA CYS A 34 0.11 6.38 -2.54
C CYS A 34 0.87 5.18 -3.15
N ILE A 35 0.23 4.01 -3.21
CA ILE A 35 0.86 2.82 -3.79
C ILE A 35 0.97 2.93 -5.32
N GLY A 36 0.05 3.64 -5.97
CA GLY A 36 0.12 3.94 -7.39
C GLY A 36 1.32 4.82 -7.74
N GLU A 37 1.58 5.86 -6.96
CA GLU A 37 2.77 6.71 -7.08
C GLU A 37 4.04 5.91 -6.82
N TRP A 38 4.06 5.12 -5.74
CA TRP A 38 5.19 4.25 -5.40
C TRP A 38 5.54 3.29 -6.54
N PHE A 39 4.56 2.67 -7.20
CA PHE A 39 4.79 1.77 -8.33
C PHE A 39 5.31 2.43 -9.60
N LYS A 40 5.28 3.76 -9.73
CA LYS A 40 5.93 4.47 -10.85
C LYS A 40 7.45 4.32 -10.79
N GLU A 41 8.02 4.28 -9.58
CA GLU A 41 9.46 4.20 -9.35
C GLU A 41 9.92 2.86 -8.76
N ASN A 42 9.05 2.18 -8.01
CA ASN A 42 9.38 0.98 -7.25
C ASN A 42 8.31 -0.11 -7.41
N ALA A 43 8.61 -1.21 -8.10
CA ALA A 43 7.67 -2.33 -8.28
C ALA A 43 7.65 -3.34 -7.10
N SER A 44 7.70 -2.85 -5.86
CA SER A 44 7.80 -3.68 -4.65
C SER A 44 6.98 -3.11 -3.49
N CYS A 45 6.63 -3.95 -2.52
CA CYS A 45 5.93 -3.51 -1.32
C CYS A 45 6.83 -2.60 -0.45
N PRO A 46 6.36 -1.43 0.00
CA PRO A 46 7.11 -0.53 0.89
C PRO A 46 7.50 -1.18 2.23
N ILE A 47 6.71 -2.12 2.73
CA ILE A 47 6.89 -2.72 4.06
C ILE A 47 7.80 -3.95 3.98
N CYS A 48 7.44 -4.95 3.18
CA CYS A 48 8.16 -6.22 3.13
C CYS A 48 9.06 -6.39 1.89
N ARG A 49 9.09 -5.40 0.98
CA ARG A 49 9.86 -5.41 -0.27
C ARG A 49 9.53 -6.56 -1.24
N THR A 50 8.43 -7.28 -1.00
CA THR A 50 7.92 -8.28 -1.94
C THR A 50 7.57 -7.62 -3.27
N LYS A 51 8.12 -8.13 -4.37
CA LYS A 51 7.79 -7.63 -5.71
C LYS A 51 6.32 -7.86 -5.99
N VAL A 52 5.66 -6.82 -6.49
CA VAL A 52 4.25 -6.90 -6.85
C VAL A 52 4.22 -7.33 -8.32
N PRO A 53 3.72 -8.53 -8.66
CA PRO A 53 3.66 -8.96 -10.04
C PRO A 53 2.69 -8.03 -10.79
N THR A 54 3.23 -7.09 -11.56
CA THR A 54 2.48 -6.26 -12.50
C THR A 54 2.01 -7.14 -13.65
N LYS A 55 0.99 -7.98 -13.40
CA LYS A 55 0.23 -8.63 -14.46
C LYS A 55 -0.76 -7.60 -15.00
N MET A 56 -0.24 -6.60 -15.72
CA MET A 56 -1.07 -5.89 -16.70
C MET A 56 -1.20 -6.84 -17.90
N LYS A 57 -2.42 -7.32 -18.12
CA LYS A 57 -2.87 -7.97 -19.35
C LYS A 57 -3.80 -6.98 -20.04
#